data_AF-A0A0R3VYE4-F1
#
_entry.id   AF-A0A0R3VYE4-F1
#
_cell.length_a   1.000
_cell.length_b   1.000
_cell.length_c   1.000
_cell.angle_alpha   90.00
_cell.angle_beta   90.00
_cell.angle_gamma   90.00
#
_symmetry.space_group_name_H-M   'P 1'
#
loop_
_entity.id
_entity.type
_entity.pdbx_description
1 polymer ?
#
loop_
_entity_poly.entity_id
_entity_poly.type
_entity_poly.pdbx_seq_one_letter_code
_entity_poly.pdbx_strand_id
1 'polypeptide(L)'
;MSRRLVYVAVALAAAILFFVAIGYDGWKCKGGILAEECQKEGAYRLTGILLLAAGSVVSLAGIFLIFLTACKCSWSAAVACILAVVSAALSITSMVFYANALNYWSPFIATAAMALMTTLSGTLICDLASKY
;
A
#
# COMPACT_ATOMS: atom_id res chain seq x y z
N MET A 1 12.93 -16.42 -12.51
CA MET A 1 12.64 -14.98 -12.31
C MET A 1 13.49 -14.47 -11.16
N SER A 2 14.24 -13.37 -11.30
CA SER A 2 15.05 -12.83 -10.19
C SER A 2 14.13 -12.41 -9.03
N ARG A 3 14.44 -12.78 -7.79
CA ARG A 3 13.63 -12.47 -6.59
C ARG A 3 13.29 -10.98 -6.49
N ARG A 4 14.18 -10.11 -7.00
CA ARG A 4 13.98 -8.65 -7.09
C ARG A 4 12.86 -8.23 -8.04
N LEU A 5 12.71 -8.91 -9.19
CA LEU A 5 11.62 -8.65 -10.14
C LEU A 5 10.25 -9.00 -9.53
N VAL A 6 10.21 -10.03 -8.67
CA VAL A 6 8.98 -10.38 -7.93
C VAL A 6 8.60 -9.26 -6.97
N TYR A 7 9.55 -8.70 -6.22
CA TYR A 7 9.29 -7.57 -5.32
C TYR A 7 8.78 -6.33 -6.06
N VAL A 8 9.36 -6.01 -7.22
CA VAL A 8 8.88 -4.92 -8.08
C VAL A 8 7.45 -5.18 -8.56
N ALA A 9 7.17 -6.38 -9.05
CA ALA A 9 5.84 -6.75 -9.53
C ALA A 9 4.78 -6.66 -8.42
N VAL A 10 5.09 -7.14 -7.21
CA VAL A 10 4.20 -7.08 -6.06
C VAL A 10 3.96 -5.63 -5.62
N ALA A 11 5.01 -4.79 -5.57
CA ALA A 11 4.88 -3.37 -5.23
C ALA A 11 3.97 -2.63 -6.22
N LEU A 12 4.15 -2.87 -7.53
CA LEU A 12 3.31 -2.29 -8.58
C LEU A 12 1.87 -2.78 -8.50
N ALA A 13 1.66 -4.08 -8.31
CA ALA A 13 0.32 -4.64 -8.14
C ALA A 13 -0.40 -4.03 -6.93
N ALA A 14 0.30 -3.90 -5.79
CA ALA A 14 -0.25 -3.26 -4.59
C ALA A 14 -0.59 -1.79 -4.84
N ALA A 15 0.29 -1.03 -5.50
CA ALA A 15 0.04 0.36 -5.88
C ALA A 15 -1.23 0.50 -6.71
N ILE A 16 -1.35 -0.30 -7.77
CA ILE A 16 -2.55 -0.32 -8.64
C ILE A 16 -3.80 -0.63 -7.83
N LEU A 17 -3.75 -1.63 -6.95
CA LEU A 17 -4.89 -1.98 -6.10
C LEU A 17 -5.28 -0.87 -5.14
N PHE A 18 -4.33 -0.10 -4.58
CA PHE A 18 -4.66 1.09 -3.79
C PHE A 18 -5.38 2.15 -4.62
N PHE A 19 -4.87 2.47 -5.81
CA PHE A 19 -5.51 3.46 -6.67
C PHE A 19 -6.90 3.01 -7.15
N VAL A 20 -7.06 1.73 -7.50
CA VAL A 20 -8.38 1.16 -7.81
C VAL A 20 -9.29 1.20 -6.60
N ALA A 21 -8.81 0.83 -5.41
CA ALA A 21 -9.62 0.91 -4.19
C ALA A 21 -10.10 2.34 -3.92
N ILE A 22 -9.27 3.35 -4.20
CA ILE A 22 -9.64 4.76 -4.03
C ILE A 22 -10.71 5.20 -5.05
N GLY A 23 -10.55 4.82 -6.33
CA GLY A 23 -11.42 5.25 -7.42
C GLY A 23 -12.68 4.40 -7.64
N TYR A 24 -12.75 3.21 -7.05
CA TYR A 24 -13.87 2.29 -7.26
C TYR A 24 -15.10 2.72 -6.45
N ASP A 25 -16.27 2.79 -7.10
CA ASP A 25 -17.57 3.12 -6.50
C ASP A 25 -18.17 1.96 -5.67
N GLY A 26 -17.31 1.25 -4.93
CA GLY A 26 -17.70 0.15 -4.03
C GLY A 26 -17.84 0.56 -2.58
N TRP A 27 -17.56 1.82 -2.26
CA TRP A 27 -17.73 2.33 -0.91
C TRP A 27 -19.21 2.56 -0.63
N LYS A 28 -19.64 2.35 0.62
CA LYS A 28 -21.02 2.53 1.08
C LYS A 28 -21.54 3.97 0.88
N CYS A 29 -20.68 4.91 0.51
CA CYS A 29 -20.98 6.30 0.23
C CYS A 29 -21.17 6.57 -1.28
N LYS A 30 -22.07 5.84 -1.96
CA LYS A 30 -22.59 6.10 -3.34
C LYS A 30 -21.56 6.67 -4.36
N GLY A 31 -20.30 6.24 -4.28
CA GLY A 31 -19.19 6.80 -5.04
C GLY A 31 -17.83 6.32 -4.50
N GLY A 32 -16.76 6.75 -5.15
CA GLY A 32 -15.38 6.52 -4.70
C GLY A 32 -15.05 7.26 -3.40
N ILE A 33 -14.05 6.80 -2.65
CA ILE A 33 -13.73 7.35 -1.31
C ILE A 33 -13.36 8.84 -1.31
N LEU A 34 -12.96 9.38 -2.47
CA LEU A 34 -12.64 10.79 -2.68
C LEU A 34 -13.81 11.62 -3.22
N ALA A 35 -14.95 11.01 -3.53
CA ALA A 35 -16.15 11.72 -3.97
C ALA A 35 -16.69 12.63 -2.86
N GLU A 36 -17.31 13.76 -3.24
CA GLU A 36 -17.84 14.74 -2.27
C GLU A 36 -18.82 14.11 -1.27
N GLU A 37 -19.59 13.11 -1.70
CA GLU A 37 -20.53 12.37 -0.86
C GLU A 37 -19.82 11.58 0.24
N CYS A 38 -18.67 10.96 -0.06
CA CYS A 38 -17.85 10.25 0.91
C CYS A 38 -17.08 11.21 1.83
N GLN A 39 -16.66 12.37 1.33
CA GLN A 39 -15.85 13.32 2.09
C GLN A 39 -16.61 14.02 3.23
N LYS A 40 -17.95 13.96 3.24
CA LYS A 40 -18.80 14.51 4.31
C LYS A 40 -18.64 13.79 5.64
N GLU A 41 -18.29 12.50 5.60
CA GLU A 41 -18.00 11.72 6.79
C GLU A 41 -16.49 11.76 7.07
N GLY A 42 -16.11 12.19 8.28
CA GLY A 42 -14.70 12.26 8.66
C GLY A 42 -13.96 10.92 8.50
N ALA A 43 -14.66 9.81 8.74
CA ALA A 43 -14.11 8.46 8.64
C ALA A 43 -13.66 8.09 7.21
N TYR A 44 -14.52 8.30 6.21
CA TYR A 44 -14.18 8.04 4.80
C TYR A 44 -13.08 8.98 4.32
N ARG A 45 -13.13 10.26 4.70
CA ARG A 45 -12.10 11.25 4.36
C ARG A 45 -10.71 10.85 4.86
N LEU A 46 -10.58 10.52 6.13
CA LEU A 46 -9.32 10.06 6.74
C LEU A 46 -8.83 8.77 6.09
N THR A 47 -9.71 7.79 5.90
CA THR A 47 -9.38 6.50 5.26
C THR A 47 -8.86 6.70 3.83
N GLY A 48 -9.52 7.57 3.05
CA GLY A 48 -9.12 7.89 1.68
C GLY A 48 -7.74 8.57 1.62
N ILE A 49 -7.48 9.54 2.50
CA ILE A 49 -6.17 10.21 2.58
C ILE A 49 -5.08 9.21 2.96
N LEU A 50 -5.33 8.34 3.95
CA LEU A 50 -4.37 7.33 4.38
C LEU A 50 -4.08 6.30 3.28
N LEU A 51 -5.09 5.87 2.52
CA LEU A 51 -4.90 4.97 1.38
C LEU A 51 -4.10 5.63 0.25
N LEU A 52 -4.37 6.91 -0.02
CA LEU A 52 -3.64 7.67 -1.04
C LEU A 52 -2.18 7.90 -0.63
N ALA A 53 -1.93 8.15 0.65
CA ALA A 53 -0.58 8.17 1.21
C ALA A 53 0.10 6.79 1.12
N ALA A 54 -0.59 5.71 1.49
CA ALA A 54 -0.05 4.36 1.39
C ALA A 54 0.31 3.99 -0.07
N GLY A 55 -0.59 4.30 -1.01
CA GLY A 55 -0.42 4.09 -2.45
C GLY A 55 0.75 4.88 -3.05
N SER A 56 0.91 6.14 -2.65
CA SER A 56 2.05 6.96 -3.10
C SER A 56 3.38 6.46 -2.54
N VAL A 57 3.43 6.09 -1.26
CA VAL A 57 4.63 5.53 -0.62
C VAL A 57 5.05 4.19 -1.26
N VAL A 58 4.12 3.27 -1.54
CA VAL A 58 4.47 2.02 -2.23
C VAL A 58 4.92 2.26 -3.67
N SER A 59 4.35 3.24 -4.36
CA SER A 59 4.80 3.62 -5.71
C SER A 59 6.25 4.08 -5.69
N LEU A 60 6.61 4.88 -4.68
CA LEU A 60 7.98 5.32 -4.46
C LEU A 60 8.92 4.15 -4.13
N ALA A 61 8.47 3.22 -3.27
CA ALA A 61 9.21 1.99 -2.97
C ALA A 61 9.47 1.15 -4.23
N GLY A 62 8.47 1.02 -5.11
CA GLY A 62 8.60 0.36 -6.41
C GLY A 62 9.68 0.99 -7.30
N ILE A 63 9.74 2.33 -7.36
CA ILE A 63 10.77 3.06 -8.10
C ILE A 63 12.17 2.74 -7.55
N PHE A 64 12.35 2.78 -6.23
CA PHE A 64 13.64 2.41 -5.61
C PHE A 64 14.03 0.94 -5.84
N LEU A 65 13.05 0.02 -5.89
CA LEU A 65 13.30 -1.38 -6.26
C LEU A 65 13.73 -1.52 -7.73
N ILE A 66 13.16 -0.71 -8.63
CA ILE A 66 13.60 -0.66 -10.04
C ILE A 66 15.04 -0.13 -10.12
N PHE A 67 15.38 0.95 -9.41
CA PHE A 67 16.76 1.43 -9.31
C PHE A 67 17.73 0.38 -8.75
N LEU A 68 17.29 -0.41 -7.76
CA LEU A 68 18.09 -1.52 -7.23
C LEU A 68 18.35 -2.61 -8.29
N THR A 69 17.40 -2.85 -9.19
CA THR A 69 17.57 -3.81 -10.30
C THR A 69 18.44 -3.27 -11.44
N ALA A 70 18.32 -1.98 -11.77
CA ALA A 70 19.05 -1.34 -12.86
C ALA A 70 20.48 -0.94 -12.47
N CYS A 71 20.64 -0.22 -11.35
CA CYS A 71 21.92 0.37 -10.93
C CYS A 71 22.66 -0.46 -9.86
N LYS A 72 22.06 -1.54 -9.33
CA LYS A 72 22.62 -2.39 -8.26
C LYS A 72 23.05 -1.65 -6.98
N CYS A 73 22.57 -0.43 -6.74
CA CYS A 73 22.89 0.36 -5.56
C CYS A 73 22.35 -0.32 -4.29
N SER A 74 23.23 -0.76 -3.39
CA SER A 74 22.88 -1.46 -2.15
C SER A 74 22.00 -0.62 -1.21
N TRP A 75 22.22 0.70 -1.15
CA TRP A 75 21.45 1.62 -0.30
C TRP A 75 19.96 1.69 -0.70
N SER A 76 19.65 1.48 -1.98
CA SER A 76 18.28 1.51 -2.50
C SER A 76 17.41 0.39 -1.91
N ALA A 77 18.01 -0.74 -1.52
CA ALA A 77 17.29 -1.84 -0.89
C ALA A 77 16.78 -1.47 0.51
N ALA A 78 17.60 -0.79 1.31
CA ALA A 78 17.23 -0.35 2.65
C ALA A 78 16.10 0.69 2.59
N VAL A 79 16.22 1.68 1.69
CA VAL A 79 15.19 2.71 1.49
C VAL A 79 13.86 2.10 1.03
N ALA A 80 13.89 1.18 0.06
CA ALA A 80 12.69 0.49 -0.41
C ALA A 80 12.01 -0.33 0.70
N CYS A 81 12.79 -0.98 1.57
CA CYS A 81 12.26 -1.73 2.71
C CYS A 81 11.56 -0.80 3.71
N ILE A 82 12.19 0.31 4.08
CA ILE A 82 11.60 1.28 5.02
C ILE A 82 10.28 1.82 4.46
N LEU A 83 10.26 2.19 3.17
CA LEU A 83 9.04 2.67 2.51
C LEU A 83 7.94 1.60 2.46
N ALA A 84 8.30 0.34 2.20
CA ALA A 84 7.34 -0.76 2.22
C ALA A 84 6.71 -0.96 3.61
N VAL A 85 7.51 -0.87 4.68
CA VAL A 85 7.03 -0.94 6.06
C VAL A 85 6.08 0.22 6.38
N VAL A 86 6.44 1.45 6.01
CA VAL A 86 5.62 2.63 6.24
C VAL A 86 4.28 2.52 5.50
N SER A 87 4.30 2.10 4.23
CA SER A 87 3.07 1.90 3.45
C SER A 87 2.19 0.79 4.05
N ALA A 88 2.79 -0.31 4.52
CA ALA A 88 2.04 -1.37 5.22
C ALA A 88 1.39 -0.84 6.51
N ALA A 89 2.11 -0.07 7.32
CA ALA A 89 1.58 0.52 8.56
C ALA A 89 0.42 1.50 8.28
N LEU A 90 0.57 2.37 7.28
CA LEU A 90 -0.49 3.30 6.84
C LEU A 90 -1.74 2.55 6.35
N SER A 91 -1.55 1.47 5.60
CA SER A 91 -2.64 0.64 5.09
C SER A 91 -3.41 -0.05 6.21
N ILE A 92 -2.70 -0.65 7.17
CA ILE A 92 -3.31 -1.28 8.36
C ILE A 92 -4.09 -0.23 9.16
N THR A 93 -3.48 0.94 9.40
CA THR A 93 -4.12 2.02 10.16
C THR A 93 -5.40 2.49 9.48
N SER A 94 -5.37 2.66 8.16
CA SER A 94 -6.55 3.02 7.36
C SER A 94 -7.68 2.00 7.52
N MET A 95 -7.37 0.70 7.41
CA MET A 95 -8.37 -0.37 7.50
C MET A 95 -8.94 -0.52 8.91
N VAL A 96 -8.10 -0.43 9.95
CA VAL A 96 -8.55 -0.52 11.35
C VAL A 96 -9.43 0.66 11.70
N PHE A 97 -9.04 1.86 11.29
CA PHE A 97 -9.84 3.06 11.50
C PHE A 97 -11.19 2.98 10.78
N TYR A 98 -11.18 2.53 9.52
CA TYR A 98 -12.40 2.29 8.75
C TYR A 98 -13.33 1.30 9.44
N ALA A 99 -12.82 0.13 9.84
CA ALA A 99 -13.61 -0.91 10.48
C ALA A 99 -14.20 -0.44 11.83
N ASN A 100 -13.40 0.28 12.63
CA ASN A 100 -13.83 0.77 13.94
C ASN A 100 -14.81 1.94 13.85
N ALA A 101 -14.56 2.90 12.96
CA ALA A 101 -15.39 4.10 12.84
C ALA A 101 -16.73 3.81 12.15
N LEU A 102 -16.74 2.90 11.18
CA LEU A 102 -17.90 2.68 10.31
C LEU A 102 -18.62 1.35 10.56
N ASN A 103 -18.09 0.44 11.40
CA ASN A 103 -18.67 -0.89 11.68
C ASN A 103 -19.01 -1.70 10.41
N TYR A 104 -18.35 -1.41 9.29
CA TYR A 104 -18.55 -2.08 8.02
C TYR A 104 -17.35 -2.95 7.65
N TRP A 105 -17.64 -4.03 6.94
CA TRP A 105 -16.61 -4.84 6.29
C TRP A 105 -15.90 -3.98 5.23
N SER A 106 -14.58 -3.95 5.32
CA SER A 106 -13.70 -3.19 4.42
C SER A 106 -13.87 -3.63 2.97
N PRO A 107 -13.70 -2.74 1.97
CA PRO A 107 -13.63 -3.15 0.59
C PRO A 107 -12.54 -4.22 0.38
N PHE A 108 -12.97 -5.30 -0.25
CA PHE A 108 -12.14 -6.47 -0.53
C PHE A 108 -10.82 -6.10 -1.23
N ILE A 109 -10.87 -5.13 -2.14
CA ILE A 109 -9.73 -4.64 -2.94
C ILE A 109 -8.66 -3.99 -2.04
N ALA A 110 -9.07 -3.18 -1.06
CA ALA A 110 -8.13 -2.50 -0.17
C ALA A 110 -7.49 -3.48 0.84
N THR A 111 -8.24 -4.49 1.26
CA THR A 111 -7.74 -5.57 2.12
C THR A 111 -6.71 -6.44 1.37
N ALA A 112 -6.95 -6.73 0.09
CA ALA A 112 -5.98 -7.45 -0.74
C ALA A 112 -4.66 -6.65 -0.92
N ALA A 113 -4.75 -5.34 -1.16
CA ALA A 113 -3.58 -4.46 -1.24
C ALA A 113 -2.77 -4.48 0.07
N MET A 114 -3.44 -4.42 1.22
CA MET A 114 -2.82 -4.50 2.54
C MET A 114 -2.09 -5.84 2.77
N ALA A 115 -2.71 -6.97 2.38
CA ALA A 115 -2.09 -8.29 2.50
C ALA A 115 -0.82 -8.43 1.63
N LEU A 116 -0.84 -7.88 0.42
CA LEU A 116 0.33 -7.85 -0.45
C LEU A 116 1.45 -7.01 0.15
N MET A 117 1.14 -5.84 0.73
CA MET A 117 2.14 -4.96 1.33
C MET A 117 2.77 -5.52 2.60
N THR A 118 1.98 -6.17 3.46
CA THR A 118 2.49 -6.83 4.66
C THR A 118 3.41 -7.99 4.32
N THR A 119 3.04 -8.79 3.32
CA THR A 119 3.89 -9.89 2.82
C THR A 119 5.17 -9.35 2.18
N LEU A 120 5.06 -8.31 1.35
CA LEU A 120 6.21 -7.67 0.71
C LEU A 120 7.18 -7.12 1.76
N SER A 121 6.67 -6.39 2.76
CA SER A 121 7.47 -5.84 3.87
C SER A 121 8.20 -6.95 4.63
N GLY A 122 7.50 -8.00 5.04
CA GLY A 122 8.11 -9.14 5.77
C GLY A 122 9.21 -9.83 4.97
N THR A 123 8.97 -10.10 3.68
CA THR A 123 9.97 -10.73 2.81
C THR A 123 11.20 -9.85 2.57
N LEU A 124 11.02 -8.53 2.43
CA LEU A 124 12.12 -7.57 2.32
C LEU A 124 12.98 -7.53 3.59
N ILE A 125 12.34 -7.53 4.77
CA ILE A 125 13.05 -7.56 6.06
C ILE A 125 13.86 -8.85 6.18
N CYS A 126 13.28 -10.01 5.89
CA CYS A 126 14.00 -11.29 5.92
C CYS A 126 15.17 -11.33 4.93
N ASP A 127 15.00 -10.80 3.71
CA ASP A 127 16.07 -10.77 2.69
C ASP A 127 17.21 -9.84 3.13
N LEU A 128 16.90 -8.71 3.77
CA LEU A 128 17.89 -7.80 4.38
C LEU A 128 18.62 -8.46 5.56
N ALA A 129 17.89 -9.12 6.45
CA ALA A 129 18.47 -9.81 7.61
C ALA A 129 19.37 -10.98 7.21
N SER A 130 19.01 -11.74 6.18
CA SER A 130 19.81 -12.88 5.67
C SER A 130 21.09 -12.48 4.94
N LYS A 131 21.25 -11.20 4.59
CA LYS A 131 22.43 -10.65 3.91
C LYS A 131 23.51 -10.15 4.85
N TYR A 132 23.19 -10.07 6.15
CA TYR A 132 24.12 -9.75 7.22
C TYR A 132 24.49 -11.05 7.94
#